data_AF-A0A961P9T0-F1
#
_entry.id   AF-A0A961P9T0-F1
#
_cell.length_a   1.000
_cell.length_b   1.000
_cell.length_c   1.000
_cell.angle_alpha   90.00
_cell.angle_beta   90.00
_cell.angle_gamma   90.00
#
_symmetry.space_group_name_H-M   'P 1'
#
loop_
_entity.id
_entity.type
_entity.pdbx_description
1 polymer ?
#
loop_
_entity_poly.entity_id
_entity_poly.type
_entity_poly.pdbx_seq_one_letter_code
_entity_poly.pdbx_strand_id
1 'polypeptide(L)'
;MSLPADQMELREDEIRAHYEPAAAMLTGFDHTPRIAKAKVEPGPAPERSPGIGAAGRRFRSTTPGLVTRSTARPEGVRLIERIEATDGGDPILSPGQATVLHVLRRALAIALAMSENYAEQTGL
;
A
#
# COMPACT_ATOMS: atom_id res chain seq x y z
N MET A 1 5.54 -37.41 11.68
CA MET A 1 6.58 -36.86 12.57
C MET A 1 7.04 -35.55 11.96
N SER A 2 6.80 -34.43 12.63
CA SER A 2 7.39 -33.13 12.29
C SER A 2 8.82 -33.12 12.82
N LEU A 3 9.80 -32.81 11.95
CA LEU A 3 11.16 -32.49 12.36
C LEU A 3 11.15 -31.08 12.96
N PRO A 4 11.80 -30.82 14.11
CA PRO A 4 12.07 -29.47 14.56
C PRO A 4 13.19 -28.89 13.69
N ALA A 5 12.84 -28.52 12.47
CA ALA A 5 13.63 -27.57 11.71
C ALA A 5 13.14 -26.19 12.16
N ASP A 6 14.04 -25.27 12.50
CA ASP A 6 13.74 -23.88 12.87
C ASP A 6 13.08 -23.12 11.69
N GLN A 7 11.89 -23.55 11.30
CA GLN A 7 11.12 -23.15 10.13
C GLN A 7 9.71 -22.85 10.59
N MET A 8 9.13 -21.78 10.07
CA MET A 8 7.72 -21.49 10.28
C MET A 8 6.90 -22.32 9.28
N GLU A 9 6.03 -23.20 9.78
CA GLU A 9 5.08 -23.92 8.93
C GLU A 9 4.10 -22.91 8.32
N LEU A 10 3.82 -23.06 7.03
CA LEU A 10 2.89 -22.22 6.28
C LEU A 10 1.91 -23.13 5.54
N ARG A 11 0.70 -23.28 6.08
CA ARG A 11 -0.23 -24.29 5.58
C ARG A 11 -0.91 -23.83 4.30
N GLU A 12 -1.19 -24.78 3.42
CA GLU A 12 -1.85 -24.49 2.15
C GLU A 12 -3.23 -23.86 2.35
N ASP A 13 -3.98 -24.29 3.38
CA ASP A 13 -5.30 -23.74 3.69
C ASP A 13 -5.22 -22.29 4.18
N GLU A 14 -4.18 -21.92 4.94
CA GLU A 14 -3.91 -20.53 5.37
C GLU A 14 -3.60 -19.64 4.15
N ILE A 15 -2.78 -20.12 3.21
CA ILE A 15 -2.49 -19.39 1.98
C ILE A 15 -3.76 -19.18 1.15
N ARG A 16 -4.61 -20.21 1.04
CA ARG A 16 -5.88 -20.14 0.29
C ARG A 16 -6.87 -19.15 0.89
N ALA A 17 -6.87 -18.96 2.21
CA ALA A 17 -7.70 -17.97 2.88
C ALA A 17 -7.43 -16.53 2.38
N HIS A 18 -6.23 -16.26 1.87
CA HIS A 18 -5.86 -14.94 1.32
C HIS A 18 -6.02 -14.78 -0.19
N TYR A 19 -6.62 -15.74 -0.90
CA TYR A 19 -6.77 -15.62 -2.36
C TYR A 19 -7.61 -14.42 -2.78
N GLU A 20 -8.71 -14.16 -2.08
CA GLU A 20 -9.58 -13.02 -2.36
C GLU A 20 -8.86 -11.66 -2.13
N PRO A 21 -8.25 -11.38 -0.96
CA PRO A 21 -7.52 -10.13 -0.77
C PRO A 21 -6.31 -9.99 -1.70
N ALA A 22 -5.59 -11.08 -1.99
CA ALA A 22 -4.49 -11.07 -2.95
C ALA A 22 -4.96 -10.71 -4.37
N ALA A 23 -6.11 -11.25 -4.81
CA ALA A 23 -6.69 -10.90 -6.09
C ALA A 23 -7.13 -9.42 -6.14
N ALA A 24 -7.78 -8.94 -5.08
CA ALA A 24 -8.25 -7.55 -4.97
C ALA A 24 -7.08 -6.54 -5.08
N MET A 25 -5.93 -6.83 -4.47
CA MET A 25 -4.72 -6.00 -4.60
C MET A 25 -4.20 -5.89 -6.04
N LEU A 26 -4.48 -6.86 -6.91
CA LEU A 26 -4.07 -6.78 -8.31
C LEU A 26 -5.11 -6.06 -9.19
N THR A 27 -6.40 -6.17 -8.83
CA THR A 27 -7.51 -5.47 -9.50
C THR A 27 -7.40 -3.96 -9.34
N GLY A 28 -7.06 -3.48 -8.14
CA GLY A 28 -6.91 -2.05 -7.91
C GLY A 28 -6.72 -1.70 -6.44
N PHE A 29 -5.64 -0.99 -6.12
CA PHE A 29 -5.49 -0.33 -4.82
C PHE A 29 -4.87 1.06 -4.96
N ASP A 30 -5.29 1.97 -4.08
CA ASP A 30 -4.65 3.27 -3.94
C ASP A 30 -3.51 3.14 -2.93
N HIS A 31 -2.27 3.31 -3.39
CA HIS A 31 -1.09 3.29 -2.54
C HIS A 31 -0.88 4.63 -1.81
N THR A 32 -1.73 5.64 -2.05
CA THR A 32 -1.65 6.95 -1.41
C THR A 32 -2.20 6.86 0.02
N PRO A 33 -1.38 7.02 1.08
CA PRO A 33 -1.86 6.95 2.45
C PRO A 33 -2.77 8.14 2.79
N ARG A 34 -4.08 7.90 2.89
CA ARG A 34 -5.10 8.89 3.28
C ARG A 34 -5.54 8.72 4.73
N ILE A 35 -4.55 8.66 5.63
CA ILE A 35 -4.78 8.52 7.08
C ILE A 35 -5.31 9.84 7.69
N ALA A 36 -5.28 10.96 6.96
CA ALA A 36 -5.76 12.26 7.45
C ALA A 36 -6.42 13.11 6.34
N LYS A 37 -7.50 13.82 6.69
CA LYS A 37 -8.06 14.91 5.89
C LYS A 37 -7.07 16.09 5.88
N ALA A 38 -6.97 16.80 4.75
CA ALA A 38 -6.19 18.03 4.69
C ALA A 38 -6.69 18.97 5.80
N LYS A 39 -5.79 19.42 6.67
CA LYS A 39 -6.10 20.50 7.60
C LYS A 39 -6.45 21.70 6.73
N VAL A 40 -7.69 22.17 6.78
CA VAL A 40 -8.12 23.43 6.17
C VAL A 40 -7.05 24.46 6.51
N GLU A 41 -6.54 25.18 5.50
CA GLU A 41 -5.56 26.24 5.71
C GLU A 41 -6.01 27.04 6.94
N PRO A 42 -5.22 27.07 8.02
CA PRO A 42 -5.59 27.90 9.15
C PRO A 42 -5.50 29.33 8.61
N GLY A 43 -6.67 29.95 8.43
CA GLY A 43 -6.77 31.41 8.29
C GLY A 43 -5.96 32.07 9.41
N PRO A 44 -5.54 33.33 9.24
CA PRO A 44 -4.54 33.97 10.08
C PRO A 44 -4.82 33.70 11.57
N ALA A 45 -4.00 32.84 12.16
CA ALA A 45 -4.18 32.45 13.54
C ALA A 45 -3.97 33.70 14.41
N PRO A 46 -4.89 34.00 15.34
CA PRO A 46 -4.76 35.18 16.19
C PRO A 46 -3.42 35.13 16.93
N GLU A 47 -2.74 36.27 16.98
CA GLU A 47 -1.45 36.41 17.64
C GLU A 47 -1.59 36.01 19.11
N ARG A 48 -0.94 34.91 19.52
CA ARG A 48 -1.03 34.41 20.90
C ARG A 48 -0.22 35.27 21.88
N SER A 49 0.63 36.17 21.40
CA SER A 49 1.55 36.97 22.22
C SER A 49 1.81 38.35 21.59
N PRO A 50 0.96 39.35 21.91
CA PRO A 50 1.10 40.70 21.38
C PRO A 50 2.45 41.31 21.79
N GLY A 51 3.21 41.83 20.82
CA GLY A 51 4.47 42.56 21.08
C GLY A 51 5.73 41.70 21.09
N ILE A 52 5.62 40.37 21.03
CA ILE A 52 6.73 39.49 20.64
C ILE A 52 6.64 39.36 19.13
N GLY A 53 7.45 40.12 18.42
CA GLY A 53 7.36 40.23 16.97
C GLY A 53 7.20 38.87 16.30
N ALA A 54 6.03 38.64 15.71
CA ALA A 54 5.86 37.70 14.60
C ALA A 54 6.72 38.08 13.36
N ALA A 55 7.54 39.12 13.49
CA ALA A 55 8.53 39.66 12.57
C ALA A 55 9.88 38.90 12.56
N GLY A 56 10.06 37.85 13.38
CA GLY A 56 11.18 36.93 13.22
C GLY A 56 10.95 35.96 12.06
N ARG A 57 12.01 35.62 11.30
CA ARG A 57 11.99 34.56 10.27
C ARG A 57 11.51 33.26 10.93
N ARG A 58 10.24 32.90 10.71
CA ARG A 58 9.66 31.63 11.18
C ARG A 58 10.64 30.50 10.88
N PHE A 59 10.91 29.65 11.87
CA PHE A 59 11.63 28.41 11.63
C PHE A 59 10.92 27.68 10.50
N ARG A 60 11.68 27.41 9.42
CA ARG A 60 11.15 26.62 8.32
C ARG A 60 10.85 25.23 8.88
N SER A 61 9.64 24.75 8.65
CA SER A 61 9.28 23.38 9.03
C SER A 61 10.27 22.43 8.36
N THR A 62 10.97 21.63 9.17
CA THR A 62 11.87 20.56 8.69
C THR A 62 11.12 19.28 8.38
N THR A 63 9.84 19.22 8.77
CA THR A 63 8.94 18.14 8.39
C THR A 63 8.41 18.49 7.00
N PRO A 64 8.74 17.72 5.95
CA PRO A 64 8.07 17.85 4.67
C PRO A 64 6.57 17.63 4.96
N GLY A 65 5.80 18.71 4.92
CA GLY A 65 4.39 18.64 5.26
C GLY A 65 3.60 17.90 4.17
N LEU A 66 2.28 18.07 4.18
CA LEU A 66 1.43 17.67 3.05
C LEU A 66 1.82 18.34 1.71
N VAL A 67 2.74 19.31 1.73
CA VAL A 67 3.20 20.09 0.58
C VAL A 67 4.13 19.29 -0.35
N THR A 68 4.79 18.23 0.14
CA THR A 68 5.51 17.26 -0.72
C THR A 68 4.66 16.05 -1.07
N ARG A 69 3.37 16.06 -0.72
CA ARG A 69 2.44 14.97 -1.06
C ARG A 69 2.10 15.05 -2.54
N SER A 70 2.12 13.91 -3.21
CA SER A 70 1.65 13.82 -4.60
C SER A 70 0.22 14.37 -4.70
N THR A 71 0.03 15.36 -5.57
CA THR A 71 -1.27 15.90 -5.98
C THR A 71 -1.80 15.22 -7.25
N ALA A 72 -1.07 14.20 -7.74
CA ALA A 72 -1.47 13.45 -8.93
C ALA A 72 -2.87 12.88 -8.75
N ARG A 73 -3.62 12.81 -9.87
CA ARG A 73 -4.93 12.18 -9.91
C ARG A 73 -4.80 10.76 -9.35
N PRO A 74 -5.73 10.30 -8.51
CA PRO A 74 -5.68 8.96 -7.96
C PRO A 74 -5.94 7.94 -9.06
N GLU A 75 -4.87 7.56 -9.75
CA GLU A 75 -4.85 6.41 -10.63
C GLU A 75 -4.28 5.28 -9.78
N GLY A 76 -5.18 4.43 -9.27
CA GLY A 76 -4.80 3.29 -8.44
C GLY A 76 -3.83 2.37 -9.19
N VAL A 77 -3.04 1.61 -8.45
CA VAL A 77 -2.22 0.54 -9.03
C VAL A 77 -3.16 -0.56 -9.51
N ARG A 78 -3.28 -0.72 -10.83
CA ARG A 78 -4.17 -1.68 -11.50
C ARG A 78 -3.34 -2.63 -12.34
N LEU A 79 -2.71 -3.61 -11.67
CA LEU A 79 -1.73 -4.49 -12.31
C LEU A 79 -2.37 -5.44 -13.32
N ILE A 80 -3.60 -5.90 -13.07
CA ILE A 80 -4.33 -6.74 -14.04
C ILE A 80 -4.49 -5.99 -15.36
N GLU A 81 -5.06 -4.78 -15.31
CA GLU A 81 -5.29 -3.94 -16.51
C GLU A 81 -3.96 -3.63 -17.23
N ARG A 82 -2.88 -3.36 -16.47
CA ARG A 82 -1.56 -3.09 -17.06
C ARG A 82 -0.97 -4.32 -17.74
N ILE A 83 -1.15 -5.51 -17.17
CA ILE A 83 -0.67 -6.76 -17.77
C ILE A 83 -1.47 -7.08 -19.03
N GLU A 84 -2.80 -6.97 -18.98
CA GLU A 84 -3.68 -7.19 -20.14
C GLU A 84 -3.35 -6.25 -21.32
N ALA A 85 -2.95 -5.01 -21.03
CA ALA A 85 -2.60 -4.02 -22.03
C ALA A 85 -1.23 -4.25 -22.72
N THR A 86 -0.38 -5.18 -22.26
CA THR A 86 0.98 -5.36 -22.83
C THR A 86 0.97 -5.83 -24.27
N ASP A 87 -0.05 -6.60 -24.66
CA ASP A 87 -0.11 -7.28 -25.95
C ASP A 87 -0.98 -6.48 -26.94
N GLY A 88 -0.87 -5.14 -26.89
CA GLY A 88 -1.60 -4.23 -27.78
C GLY A 88 -3.10 -4.12 -27.49
N GLY A 89 -3.54 -4.58 -26.31
CA GLY A 89 -4.95 -4.58 -25.93
C GLY A 89 -5.77 -5.70 -26.56
N ASP A 90 -5.13 -6.83 -26.91
CA ASP A 90 -5.83 -8.05 -27.30
C ASP A 90 -6.84 -8.47 -26.21
N PRO A 91 -8.13 -8.68 -26.55
CA PRO A 91 -9.12 -9.13 -25.57
C PRO A 91 -8.85 -10.55 -25.02
N ILE A 92 -7.97 -11.33 -25.66
CA ILE A 92 -7.61 -12.68 -25.22
C ILE A 92 -6.28 -12.63 -24.47
N LEU A 93 -6.30 -13.12 -23.22
CA LEU A 93 -5.09 -13.25 -22.40
C LEU A 93 -4.08 -14.20 -23.04
N SER A 94 -2.85 -13.74 -23.20
CA SER A 94 -1.76 -14.60 -23.65
C SER A 94 -1.31 -15.57 -22.55
N PRO A 95 -0.69 -16.72 -22.89
CA PRO A 95 -0.18 -17.66 -21.89
C PRO A 95 0.83 -17.02 -20.92
N GLY A 96 1.61 -16.04 -21.39
CA GLY A 96 2.56 -15.28 -20.57
C GLY A 96 1.83 -14.41 -19.54
N GLN A 97 0.84 -13.63 -19.97
CA GLN A 97 0.01 -12.82 -19.08
C GLN A 97 -0.69 -13.69 -18.02
N ALA A 98 -1.29 -14.82 -18.44
CA ALA A 98 -1.94 -15.75 -17.53
C ALA A 98 -0.98 -16.31 -16.46
N THR A 99 0.24 -16.67 -16.87
CA THR A 99 1.28 -17.17 -15.95
C THR A 99 1.69 -16.11 -14.94
N VAL A 100 1.95 -14.88 -15.39
CA VAL A 100 2.32 -13.76 -14.51
C VAL A 100 1.21 -13.47 -13.51
N LEU A 101 -0.05 -13.39 -13.97
CA LEU A 101 -1.20 -13.16 -13.10
C LEU A 101 -1.37 -14.28 -12.07
N HIS A 102 -1.17 -15.53 -12.46
CA HIS A 102 -1.22 -16.67 -11.55
C HIS A 102 -0.15 -16.56 -10.46
N VAL A 103 1.11 -16.35 -10.86
CA VAL A 103 2.24 -16.26 -9.93
C VAL A 103 2.09 -15.06 -8.99
N LEU A 104 1.66 -13.90 -9.48
CA LEU A 104 1.44 -12.72 -8.64
C LEU A 104 0.35 -12.94 -7.59
N ARG A 105 -0.79 -13.51 -7.98
CA ARG A 105 -1.86 -13.84 -7.03
C ARG A 105 -1.37 -14.79 -5.95
N ARG A 106 -0.64 -15.83 -6.35
CA ARG A 106 -0.10 -16.82 -5.41
C ARG A 106 0.97 -16.22 -4.50
N ALA A 107 1.89 -15.42 -5.03
CA ALA A 107 2.96 -14.79 -4.27
C ALA A 107 2.39 -13.82 -3.21
N LEU A 108 1.38 -13.03 -3.57
CA LEU A 108 0.71 -12.13 -2.63
C LEU A 108 -0.05 -12.90 -1.54
N ALA A 109 -0.75 -13.98 -1.89
CA ALA A 109 -1.42 -14.82 -0.90
C ALA A 109 -0.44 -15.43 0.11
N ILE A 110 0.73 -15.90 -0.36
CA ILE A 110 1.80 -16.40 0.51
C ILE A 110 2.34 -15.29 1.40
N ALA A 111 2.58 -14.09 0.86
CA ALA A 111 3.09 -12.96 1.63
C ALA A 111 2.11 -12.53 2.75
N LEU A 112 0.80 -12.53 2.46
CA LEU A 112 -0.23 -12.23 3.44
C LEU A 112 -0.28 -13.29 4.56
N ALA A 113 -0.30 -14.58 4.20
CA ALA A 113 -0.26 -15.67 5.18
C ALA A 113 1.00 -15.62 6.06
N MET A 114 2.16 -15.34 5.45
CA MET A 114 3.42 -15.18 6.18
C MET A 114 3.34 -14.00 7.16
N SER A 115 2.74 -12.88 6.75
CA SER A 115 2.60 -11.71 7.62
C SER A 115 1.65 -11.95 8.78
N GLU A 116 0.55 -12.66 8.56
CA GLU A 116 -0.41 -13.01 9.61
C GLU A 116 0.22 -13.96 10.64
N ASN A 117 0.88 -15.02 10.19
CA ASN A 117 1.59 -15.95 11.09
C ASN A 117 2.70 -15.24 11.89
N TYR A 118 3.44 -14.34 11.25
CA TYR A 118 4.45 -13.52 11.95
C TYR A 118 3.81 -12.58 13.00
N ALA A 119 2.69 -11.94 12.67
CA ALA A 119 1.96 -11.07 13.59
C ALA A 119 1.44 -11.84 14.81
N GLU A 120 0.87 -13.04 14.61
CA GLU A 120 0.42 -13.90 15.71
C GLU A 120 1.54 -14.29 16.68
N GLN A 121 2.75 -14.56 16.16
CA GLN A 121 3.91 -14.92 16.98
C GLN A 121 4.56 -13.73 17.70
N THR A 122 4.46 -12.53 17.13
CA THR A 122 5.17 -11.33 17.62
C THR A 122 4.29 -10.31 18.32
N GLY A 123 2.97 -10.41 18.18
CA GLY A 123 1.99 -9.46 18.73
C GLY A 123 1.95 -8.11 17.98
N LEU A 124 2.40 -8.09 16.72
CA LEU A 124 2.35 -6.91 15.83
C LEU A 124 1.01 -6.76 15.11
#